data_AF-A0A935ATI9-F1
#
_entry.id   AF-A0A935ATI9-F1
#
_cell.length_a   1.000
_cell.length_b   1.000
_cell.length_c   1.000
_cell.angle_alpha   90.00
_cell.angle_beta   90.00
_cell.angle_gamma   90.00
#
_symmetry.space_group_name_H-M   'P 1'
#
loop_
_entity.id
_entity.type
_entity.pdbx_description
1 polymer ?
#
loop_
_entity_poly.entity_id
_entity_poly.type
_entity_poly.pdbx_seq_one_letter_code
_entity_poly.pdbx_strand_id
1 'polypeptide(L)'
;MSYIVQRNNRFYVVAYNGHDPITGRERRCWHPAGSDPDDAEAMQRRIDRQRPEPTCAASLGGFMSTTWLATKGTLTRATANRYRWMIDHNIAPRVGTIRLDALRPDDLDACYGDLIANGGRRRRGLSPKSVLEIHRVICNALDLAVDRQLIDANPARRARPPKRTNRSTVPAIWNAQQLGRFLAAASRLRLYPALHLAAHSGMRRGEVAGLNWGRPRHRRIESVDRAVTASHDGSHRRRSREDPHQPPPNRPRPQRRRAAPAVATPFGHRRCDARAVDTDVPQHPAPDAVAGVVLAAVRSDHRHDRSPADPVPRLA
;
A
#
# COMPACT_ATOMS: atom_id res chain seq x y z
N MET A 1 -30.77 -16.63 -10.64
CA MET A 1 -31.76 -17.72 -10.77
C MET A 1 -32.02 -18.24 -9.38
N SER A 2 -33.27 -18.17 -8.96
CA SER A 2 -33.74 -18.76 -7.70
C SER A 2 -34.66 -19.94 -8.05
N TYR A 3 -34.74 -20.94 -7.19
CA TYR A 3 -35.63 -22.09 -7.36
C TYR A 3 -36.12 -22.59 -6.00
N ILE A 4 -37.27 -23.27 -5.99
CA ILE A 4 -37.91 -23.78 -4.77
C ILE A 4 -37.44 -25.22 -4.52
N VAL A 5 -37.15 -25.54 -3.27
CA VAL A 5 -36.78 -26.88 -2.80
C VAL A 5 -37.65 -27.25 -1.60
N GLN A 6 -38.27 -28.43 -1.64
CA GLN A 6 -39.02 -28.98 -0.51
C GLN A 6 -38.15 -29.97 0.27
N ARG A 7 -38.07 -29.82 1.60
CA ARG A 7 -37.43 -30.76 2.53
C ARG A 7 -38.21 -30.85 3.83
N ASN A 8 -38.46 -32.07 4.33
CA ASN A 8 -39.12 -32.33 5.62
C ASN A 8 -40.43 -31.52 5.81
N ASN A 9 -41.31 -31.53 4.80
CA ASN A 9 -42.57 -30.79 4.79
C ASN A 9 -42.45 -29.25 4.93
N ARG A 10 -41.29 -28.69 4.57
CA ARG A 10 -41.02 -27.25 4.49
C ARG A 10 -40.45 -26.88 3.13
N PHE A 11 -40.79 -25.68 2.67
CA PHE A 11 -40.30 -25.09 1.43
C PHE A 11 -39.15 -24.12 1.72
N TYR A 12 -38.16 -24.14 0.83
CA TYR A 12 -37.02 -23.24 0.83
C TYR A 12 -36.86 -22.62 -0.55
N VAL A 13 -36.69 -21.31 -0.61
CA VAL A 13 -36.25 -20.65 -1.84
C VAL A 13 -34.73 -20.55 -1.83
N VAL A 14 -34.09 -21.21 -2.79
CA VAL A 14 -32.63 -21.19 -2.94
C VAL A 14 -32.27 -20.18 -4.02
N ALA A 15 -31.60 -19.09 -3.62
CA ALA A 15 -31.13 -18.05 -4.52
C ALA A 15 -29.64 -18.23 -4.84
N TYR A 16 -29.30 -18.24 -6.13
CA TYR A 16 -27.92 -18.25 -6.59
C TYR A 16 -27.29 -16.86 -6.49
N ASN A 17 -26.19 -16.75 -5.75
CA ASN A 17 -25.49 -15.50 -5.43
C ASN A 17 -24.09 -15.40 -6.07
N GLY A 18 -23.80 -16.18 -7.10
CA GLY A 18 -22.52 -16.17 -7.79
C GLY A 18 -21.52 -17.21 -7.25
N HIS A 19 -20.28 -17.13 -7.72
CA HIS A 19 -19.16 -17.93 -7.23
C HIS A 19 -18.31 -17.12 -6.27
N ASP A 20 -17.75 -17.80 -5.28
CA ASP A 20 -16.65 -17.24 -4.51
C ASP A 20 -15.41 -17.12 -5.41
N PRO A 21 -14.80 -15.94 -5.52
CA PRO A 21 -13.71 -15.69 -6.47
C PRO A 21 -12.40 -16.38 -6.10
N ILE A 22 -12.25 -16.85 -4.86
CA ILE A 22 -11.02 -17.47 -4.36
C ILE A 22 -11.19 -18.98 -4.27
N THR A 23 -12.33 -19.44 -3.76
CA THR A 23 -12.59 -20.88 -3.61
C THR A 23 -13.23 -21.50 -4.85
N GLY A 24 -13.78 -20.70 -5.77
CA GLY A 24 -14.52 -21.16 -6.95
C GLY A 24 -15.88 -21.79 -6.64
N ARG A 25 -16.23 -21.93 -5.36
CA ARG A 25 -17.46 -22.59 -4.92
C ARG A 25 -18.66 -21.70 -5.17
N GLU A 26 -19.78 -22.32 -5.55
CA GLU A 26 -21.05 -21.62 -5.68
C GLU A 26 -21.58 -21.14 -4.34
N ARG A 27 -22.07 -19.91 -4.30
CA ARG A 27 -22.74 -19.32 -3.14
C ARG A 27 -24.25 -19.41 -3.36
N ARG A 28 -24.93 -20.13 -2.47
CA ARG A 28 -26.38 -20.29 -2.48
C ARG A 28 -26.96 -19.80 -1.15
N CYS A 29 -27.96 -18.94 -1.20
CA CYS A 29 -28.70 -18.51 0.00
C CYS A 29 -30.01 -19.26 0.09
N TRP A 30 -30.25 -19.87 1.25
CA TRP A 30 -31.47 -20.60 1.56
C TRP A 30 -32.40 -19.69 2.34
N HIS A 31 -33.58 -19.45 1.80
CA HIS A 31 -34.63 -18.67 2.45
C HIS A 31 -35.76 -19.63 2.87
N PRO A 32 -36.05 -19.78 4.16
CA PRO A 32 -37.17 -20.60 4.61
C PRO A 32 -38.49 -19.92 4.22
N ALA A 33 -39.37 -20.65 3.53
CA ALA A 33 -40.63 -20.12 3.01
C ALA A 33 -41.88 -20.78 3.61
N GLY A 34 -41.73 -21.49 4.74
CA GLY A 34 -42.86 -22.11 5.44
C GLY A 34 -43.21 -23.50 4.92
N SER A 35 -44.48 -23.89 5.03
CA SER A 35 -44.99 -25.22 4.65
C SER A 35 -45.95 -25.18 3.47
N ASP A 36 -46.29 -23.98 2.97
CA ASP A 36 -47.21 -23.77 1.85
C ASP A 36 -46.41 -23.51 0.55
N PRO A 37 -46.75 -24.18 -0.57
CA PRO A 37 -46.18 -23.88 -1.89
C PRO A 37 -46.37 -22.42 -2.33
N ASP A 38 -47.52 -21.81 -2.06
CA ASP A 38 -47.85 -20.47 -2.54
C ASP A 38 -47.00 -19.40 -1.86
N ASP A 39 -46.70 -19.58 -0.56
CA ASP A 39 -45.78 -18.74 0.20
C ASP A 39 -44.36 -18.80 -0.37
N ALA A 40 -43.94 -19.97 -0.84
CA ALA A 40 -42.63 -20.16 -1.47
C ALA A 40 -42.52 -19.45 -2.82
N GLU A 41 -43.56 -19.50 -3.64
CA GLU A 41 -43.61 -18.75 -4.89
C GLU A 41 -43.65 -17.23 -4.67
N ALA A 42 -44.44 -16.76 -3.69
CA ALA A 42 -44.47 -15.35 -3.34
C ALA A 42 -43.10 -14.86 -2.86
N MET A 43 -42.40 -15.67 -2.06
CA MET A 43 -41.03 -15.38 -1.63
C MET A 43 -40.04 -15.38 -2.78
N GLN A 44 -40.14 -16.33 -3.73
CA GLN A 44 -39.31 -16.38 -4.92
C GLN A 44 -39.49 -15.13 -5.79
N ARG A 45 -40.74 -14.74 -6.08
CA ARG A 45 -41.06 -13.53 -6.83
C ARG A 45 -40.50 -12.27 -6.15
N ARG A 46 -40.54 -12.21 -4.82
CA ARG A 46 -39.96 -11.11 -4.05
C ARG A 46 -38.44 -11.04 -4.19
N ILE A 47 -37.75 -12.19 -4.08
CA ILE A 47 -36.28 -12.28 -4.21
C ILE A 47 -35.84 -11.90 -5.61
N ASP A 48 -36.51 -12.42 -6.64
CA ASP A 48 -36.16 -12.11 -8.03
C ASP A 48 -36.42 -10.64 -8.37
N ARG A 49 -37.50 -10.04 -7.85
CA ARG A 49 -37.79 -8.60 -8.04
C ARG A 49 -36.78 -7.68 -7.33
N GLN A 50 -36.24 -8.10 -6.19
CA GLN A 50 -35.23 -7.33 -5.45
C GLN A 50 -33.81 -7.54 -6.00
N ARG A 51 -33.64 -8.40 -7.00
CA ARG A 51 -32.32 -8.65 -7.59
C ARG A 51 -31.87 -7.40 -8.35
N PRO A 52 -30.71 -6.81 -8.00
CA PRO A 52 -30.21 -5.66 -8.73
C PRO A 52 -29.86 -6.08 -10.16
N GLU A 53 -30.36 -5.31 -11.12
CA GLU A 53 -29.96 -5.46 -12.51
C GLU A 53 -28.50 -5.02 -12.69
N PRO A 54 -27.72 -5.74 -13.52
CA PRO A 54 -26.32 -5.43 -13.75
C PRO A 54 -26.15 -4.02 -14.34
N THR A 55 -25.67 -3.07 -13.53
CA THR A 55 -25.52 -1.66 -13.92
C THR A 55 -24.18 -1.38 -14.60
N CYS A 56 -23.14 -2.17 -14.31
CA CYS A 56 -21.79 -1.94 -14.86
C CYS A 56 -21.10 -3.24 -15.28
N ALA A 57 -20.80 -3.37 -16.57
CA ALA A 57 -20.09 -4.53 -17.11
C ALA A 57 -18.57 -4.52 -16.83
N ALA A 58 -18.01 -3.42 -16.33
CA ALA A 58 -16.57 -3.31 -16.11
C ALA A 58 -16.12 -4.16 -14.91
N SER A 59 -15.03 -4.89 -15.09
CA SER A 59 -14.39 -5.64 -14.02
C SER A 59 -13.52 -4.74 -13.15
N LEU A 60 -13.35 -5.10 -11.87
CA LEU A 60 -12.53 -4.35 -10.93
C LEU A 60 -11.08 -4.21 -11.43
N GLY A 61 -10.49 -5.29 -11.92
CA GLY A 61 -9.11 -5.30 -12.42
C GLY A 61 -8.96 -4.40 -13.65
N GLY A 62 -9.89 -4.53 -14.61
CA GLY A 62 -9.91 -3.70 -15.81
C GLY A 62 -10.06 -2.22 -15.46
N PHE A 63 -11.01 -1.88 -14.59
CA PHE A 63 -11.22 -0.51 -14.12
C PHE A 63 -10.00 0.07 -13.41
N MET A 64 -9.36 -0.70 -12.52
CA MET A 64 -8.20 -0.23 -11.77
C MET A 64 -6.99 0.02 -12.67
N SER A 65 -6.70 -0.91 -13.59
CA SER A 65 -5.52 -0.83 -14.47
C SER A 65 -5.67 0.23 -15.56
N THR A 66 -6.85 0.39 -16.15
CA THR A 66 -7.07 1.31 -17.28
C THR A 66 -7.53 2.68 -16.81
N THR A 67 -8.56 2.72 -15.97
CA THR A 67 -9.31 3.94 -15.71
C THR A 67 -8.78 4.65 -14.46
N TRP A 68 -8.69 3.94 -13.34
CA TRP A 68 -8.24 4.55 -12.09
C TRP A 68 -6.79 5.00 -12.16
N LEU A 69 -5.89 4.15 -12.67
CA LEU A 69 -4.48 4.51 -12.75
C LEU A 69 -4.22 5.71 -13.68
N ALA A 70 -4.99 5.83 -14.78
CA ALA A 70 -4.90 6.97 -15.69
C ALA A 70 -5.26 8.30 -15.01
N THR A 71 -6.19 8.30 -14.04
CA THR A 71 -6.50 9.52 -13.25
C THR A 71 -5.35 9.99 -12.37
N LYS A 72 -4.34 9.14 -12.14
CA LYS A 72 -3.22 9.42 -11.25
C LYS A 72 -1.97 9.91 -11.99
N GLY A 73 -2.15 10.67 -13.08
CA GLY A 73 -1.06 11.13 -13.97
C GLY A 73 0.05 11.96 -13.30
N THR A 74 -0.21 12.58 -12.14
CA THR A 74 0.78 13.34 -11.36
C THR A 74 1.66 12.49 -10.43
N LEU A 75 1.42 11.17 -10.37
CA LEU A 75 2.18 10.30 -9.48
C LEU A 75 3.64 10.15 -9.91
N THR A 76 4.47 9.85 -8.92
CA THR A 76 5.85 9.46 -9.23
C THR A 76 5.88 8.10 -9.94
N ARG A 77 6.84 7.90 -10.86
CA ARG A 77 7.03 6.61 -11.56
C ARG A 77 7.13 5.44 -10.58
N ALA A 78 7.83 5.63 -9.45
CA ALA A 78 7.95 4.61 -8.41
C ALA A 78 6.59 4.27 -7.78
N THR A 79 5.77 5.27 -7.46
CA THR A 79 4.42 5.07 -6.92
C THR A 79 3.51 4.39 -7.94
N ALA A 80 3.53 4.84 -9.19
CA ALA A 80 2.73 4.26 -10.27
C ALA A 80 3.11 2.79 -10.53
N ASN A 81 4.41 2.48 -10.55
CA ASN A 81 4.90 1.10 -10.67
C ASN A 81 4.45 0.24 -9.49
N ARG A 82 4.50 0.78 -8.27
CA ARG A 82 4.04 0.07 -7.08
C ARG A 82 2.53 -0.21 -7.12
N TYR A 83 1.72 0.74 -7.59
CA TYR A 83 0.27 0.53 -7.76
C TYR A 83 -0.02 -0.52 -8.84
N ARG A 84 0.61 -0.43 -10.02
CA ARG A 84 0.48 -1.47 -11.06
C ARG A 84 0.83 -2.84 -10.51
N TRP A 85 1.99 -2.96 -9.86
CA TRP A 85 2.41 -4.23 -9.27
C TRP A 85 1.37 -4.78 -8.28
N MET A 86 0.80 -3.94 -7.41
CA MET A 86 -0.25 -4.36 -6.49
C MET A 86 -1.51 -4.81 -7.23
N ILE A 87 -1.92 -4.11 -8.28
CA ILE A 87 -3.09 -4.47 -9.09
C ILE A 87 -2.83 -5.82 -9.77
N ASP A 88 -1.74 -5.94 -10.52
CA ASP A 88 -1.48 -7.11 -11.37
C ASP A 88 -1.20 -8.39 -10.56
N HIS A 89 -0.52 -8.29 -9.42
CA HIS A 89 -0.06 -9.47 -8.67
C HIS A 89 -0.95 -9.82 -7.47
N ASN A 90 -1.60 -8.84 -6.85
CA ASN A 90 -2.38 -9.08 -5.64
C ASN A 90 -3.89 -9.06 -5.91
N ILE A 91 -4.37 -8.05 -6.63
CA ILE A 91 -5.80 -7.77 -6.79
C ILE A 91 -6.38 -8.54 -7.98
N ALA A 92 -5.78 -8.38 -9.16
CA ALA A 92 -6.28 -8.93 -10.41
C ALA A 92 -6.45 -10.46 -10.37
N PRO A 93 -5.49 -11.25 -9.82
CA PRO A 93 -5.61 -12.71 -9.78
C PRO A 93 -6.70 -13.24 -8.83
N ARG A 94 -7.23 -12.40 -7.92
CA ARG A 94 -8.20 -12.80 -6.89
C ARG A 94 -9.58 -12.24 -7.18
N VAL A 95 -9.67 -10.91 -7.25
CA VAL A 95 -10.96 -10.20 -7.33
C VAL A 95 -11.07 -9.35 -8.60
N GLY A 96 -10.07 -9.42 -9.49
CA GLY A 96 -10.01 -8.57 -10.68
C GLY A 96 -11.05 -8.87 -11.75
N THR A 97 -11.51 -10.12 -11.83
CA THR A 97 -12.51 -10.57 -12.82
C THR A 97 -13.93 -10.22 -12.41
N ILE A 98 -14.16 -9.94 -11.13
CA ILE A 98 -15.47 -9.58 -10.59
C ILE A 98 -15.88 -8.22 -11.15
N ARG A 99 -17.15 -8.10 -11.53
CA ARG A 99 -17.73 -6.82 -11.96
C ARG A 99 -17.82 -5.85 -10.79
N LEU A 100 -17.72 -4.56 -11.07
CA LEU A 100 -17.79 -3.53 -10.03
C LEU A 100 -19.10 -3.54 -9.25
N ASP A 101 -20.23 -3.77 -9.93
CA ASP A 101 -21.57 -3.81 -9.35
C ASP A 101 -21.85 -5.11 -8.56
N ALA A 102 -21.21 -6.21 -8.92
CA ALA A 102 -21.33 -7.49 -8.26
C ALA A 102 -20.33 -7.68 -7.09
N LEU A 103 -19.40 -6.75 -6.89
CA LEU A 103 -18.35 -6.87 -5.87
C LEU A 103 -18.93 -6.72 -4.46
N ARG A 104 -18.76 -7.75 -3.63
CA ARG A 104 -19.26 -7.74 -2.25
C ARG A 104 -18.14 -7.50 -1.23
N PRO A 105 -18.47 -6.96 -0.04
CA PRO A 105 -17.50 -6.86 1.06
C PRO A 105 -16.87 -8.20 1.42
N ASP A 106 -17.65 -9.30 1.37
CA ASP A 106 -17.18 -10.64 1.68
C ASP A 106 -16.09 -11.14 0.71
N ASP A 107 -16.14 -10.72 -0.56
CA ASP A 107 -15.12 -11.06 -1.56
C ASP A 107 -13.78 -10.40 -1.24
N LEU A 108 -13.85 -9.17 -0.72
CA LEU A 108 -12.66 -8.44 -0.26
C LEU A 108 -12.09 -9.04 1.02
N ASP A 109 -12.94 -9.46 1.95
CA ASP A 109 -12.51 -10.12 3.19
C ASP A 109 -11.82 -11.45 2.91
N ALA A 110 -12.40 -12.27 2.03
CA ALA A 110 -11.77 -13.49 1.55
C ALA A 110 -10.43 -13.20 0.86
N CYS A 111 -10.38 -12.14 0.04
CA CYS A 111 -9.16 -11.71 -0.67
C CYS A 111 -8.06 -11.32 0.33
N TYR A 112 -8.39 -10.57 1.38
CA TYR A 112 -7.44 -10.22 2.42
C TYR A 112 -6.95 -11.45 3.19
N GLY A 113 -7.84 -12.41 3.49
CA GLY A 113 -7.45 -13.68 4.08
C GLY A 113 -6.44 -14.45 3.23
N ASP A 114 -6.69 -14.59 1.92
CA ASP A 114 -5.75 -15.25 1.03
C ASP A 114 -4.45 -14.46 0.85
N LEU A 115 -4.48 -13.13 0.84
CA LEU A 115 -3.26 -12.32 0.78
C LEU A 115 -2.38 -12.52 2.01
N ILE A 116 -2.96 -12.65 3.20
CA ILE A 116 -2.22 -12.95 4.43
C ILE A 116 -1.60 -14.34 4.37
N ALA A 117 -2.32 -15.34 3.85
CA ALA A 117 -1.81 -16.70 3.77
C ALA A 117 -0.80 -16.90 2.63
N ASN A 118 -1.10 -16.39 1.43
CA ASN A 118 -0.48 -16.79 0.17
C ASN A 118 -0.03 -15.61 -0.72
N GLY A 119 -0.24 -14.36 -0.33
CA GLY A 119 -0.01 -13.19 -1.20
C GLY A 119 1.46 -12.81 -1.45
N GLY A 120 2.40 -13.33 -0.66
CA GLY A 120 3.81 -13.00 -0.76
C GLY A 120 4.52 -13.70 -1.93
N ARG A 121 5.73 -13.25 -2.27
CA ARG A 121 6.62 -14.02 -3.16
C ARG A 121 6.78 -15.44 -2.61
N ARG A 122 6.68 -16.45 -3.49
CA ARG A 122 6.72 -17.88 -3.13
C ARG A 122 5.63 -18.28 -2.12
N ARG A 123 4.46 -17.64 -2.15
CA ARG A 123 3.31 -17.90 -1.27
C ARG A 123 3.61 -17.78 0.24
N ARG A 124 4.57 -16.95 0.64
CA ARG A 124 4.93 -16.73 2.06
C ARG A 124 4.00 -15.79 2.83
N GLY A 125 2.81 -15.52 2.31
CA GLY A 125 1.90 -14.54 2.90
C GLY A 125 2.40 -13.09 2.84
N LEU A 126 1.48 -12.14 2.96
CA LEU A 126 1.79 -10.72 3.11
C LEU A 126 1.63 -10.27 4.56
N SER A 127 2.45 -9.30 4.95
CA SER A 127 2.28 -8.67 6.26
C SER A 127 0.92 -7.96 6.36
N PRO A 128 0.29 -7.90 7.54
CA PRO A 128 -0.96 -7.15 7.74
C PRO A 128 -0.88 -5.69 7.27
N LYS A 129 0.29 -5.07 7.42
CA LYS A 129 0.56 -3.71 6.91
C LYS A 129 0.42 -3.63 5.39
N SER A 130 0.98 -4.59 4.67
CA SER A 130 0.92 -4.64 3.21
C SER A 130 -0.51 -4.87 2.72
N VAL A 131 -1.26 -5.74 3.39
CA VAL A 131 -2.68 -5.98 3.05
C VAL A 131 -3.51 -4.72 3.30
N LEU A 132 -3.25 -3.98 4.39
CA LEU A 132 -3.91 -2.70 4.64
C LEU A 132 -3.58 -1.63 3.58
N GLU A 133 -2.36 -1.63 3.04
CA GLU A 133 -1.98 -0.76 1.91
C GLU A 133 -2.79 -1.11 0.65
N ILE A 134 -2.92 -2.40 0.33
CA ILE A 134 -3.74 -2.89 -0.79
C ILE A 134 -5.21 -2.50 -0.59
N HIS A 135 -5.75 -2.69 0.61
CA HIS A 135 -7.11 -2.27 0.95
C HIS A 135 -7.34 -0.78 0.69
N ARG A 136 -6.40 0.09 1.09
CA ARG A 136 -6.51 1.55 0.83
C ARG A 136 -6.51 1.88 -0.65
N VAL A 137 -5.72 1.16 -1.45
CA VAL A 137 -5.70 1.31 -2.91
C VAL A 137 -7.04 0.91 -3.51
N ILE A 138 -7.62 -0.22 -3.08
CA ILE A 138 -8.94 -0.68 -3.51
C ILE A 138 -10.03 0.34 -3.10
N CYS A 139 -10.02 0.80 -1.84
CA CYS A 139 -10.97 1.81 -1.36
C CYS A 139 -10.91 3.08 -2.21
N ASN A 140 -9.71 3.60 -2.51
CA ASN A 140 -9.56 4.80 -3.34
C ASN A 140 -10.05 4.59 -4.79
N ALA A 141 -9.88 3.37 -5.33
CA ALA A 141 -10.39 3.04 -6.65
C ALA A 141 -11.92 2.97 -6.67
N LEU A 142 -12.52 2.32 -5.68
CA LEU A 142 -13.97 2.21 -5.58
C LEU A 142 -14.64 3.54 -5.23
N ASP A 143 -13.98 4.42 -4.47
CA ASP A 143 -14.46 5.81 -4.30
C ASP A 143 -14.55 6.54 -5.65
N LEU A 144 -13.55 6.38 -6.52
CA LEU A 144 -13.62 6.94 -7.87
C LEU A 144 -14.75 6.31 -8.70
N ALA A 145 -15.04 5.02 -8.52
CA ALA A 145 -16.14 4.35 -9.21
C ALA A 145 -17.50 4.90 -8.76
N VAL A 146 -17.66 5.19 -7.46
CA VAL A 146 -18.85 5.88 -6.91
C VAL A 146 -18.95 7.30 -7.48
N ASP A 147 -17.86 8.07 -7.47
CA ASP A 147 -17.84 9.44 -8.01
C ASP A 147 -18.22 9.48 -9.50
N ARG A 148 -17.92 8.41 -10.24
CA ARG A 148 -18.28 8.22 -11.65
C ARG A 148 -19.64 7.54 -11.86
N GLN A 149 -20.40 7.31 -10.79
CA GLN A 149 -21.73 6.66 -10.84
C GLN A 149 -21.70 5.28 -11.50
N LEU A 150 -20.58 4.57 -11.43
CA LEU A 150 -20.47 3.18 -11.90
C LEU A 150 -21.03 2.18 -10.88
N ILE A 151 -21.01 2.57 -9.61
CA ILE A 151 -21.56 1.82 -8.47
C ILE A 151 -22.22 2.80 -7.51
N ASP A 152 -23.25 2.36 -6.81
CA ASP A 152 -24.01 3.22 -5.88
C ASP A 152 -23.25 3.50 -4.58
N ALA A 153 -22.46 2.52 -4.11
CA ALA A 153 -21.75 2.61 -2.86
C ALA A 153 -20.44 1.83 -2.92
N ASN A 154 -19.46 2.25 -2.11
CA ASN A 154 -18.17 1.59 -2.04
C ASN A 154 -18.22 0.34 -1.13
N PRO A 155 -18.16 -0.90 -1.67
CA PRO A 155 -18.22 -2.12 -0.86
C PRO A 155 -17.00 -2.28 0.06
N ALA A 156 -15.84 -1.72 -0.29
CA ALA A 156 -14.64 -1.85 0.52
C ALA A 156 -14.74 -1.09 1.86
N ARG A 157 -15.63 -0.10 1.99
CA ARG A 157 -15.88 0.57 3.27
C ARG A 157 -16.53 -0.34 4.31
N ARG A 158 -17.21 -1.39 3.87
CA ARG A 158 -17.85 -2.40 4.73
C ARG A 158 -16.98 -3.66 4.92
N ALA A 159 -15.89 -3.76 4.17
CA ALA A 159 -14.92 -4.85 4.34
C ALA A 159 -14.13 -4.70 5.64
N ARG A 160 -13.61 -5.81 6.13
CA ARG A 160 -12.86 -5.96 7.38
C ARG A 160 -11.39 -6.29 7.08
N PRO A 161 -10.57 -5.31 6.68
CA PRO A 161 -9.14 -5.54 6.50
C PRO A 161 -8.47 -5.94 7.82
N PRO A 162 -7.34 -6.65 7.78
CA PRO A 162 -6.61 -7.02 8.97
C PRO A 162 -6.21 -5.79 9.77
N LYS A 163 -6.38 -5.86 11.10
CA LYS A 163 -5.97 -4.78 11.99
C LYS A 163 -4.46 -4.63 11.92
N ARG A 164 -4.00 -3.37 11.94
CA ARG A 164 -2.58 -3.09 12.06
C ARG A 164 -2.11 -3.61 13.42
N THR A 165 -1.34 -4.69 13.42
CA THR A 165 -0.63 -5.10 14.62
C THR A 165 0.35 -3.98 14.96
N ASN A 166 0.09 -3.22 16.02
CA ASN A 166 1.01 -2.22 16.55
C ASN A 166 2.19 -2.92 17.26
N ARG A 167 2.77 -3.95 16.64
CA ARG A 167 4.09 -4.41 17.02
C ARG A 167 5.05 -3.35 16.49
N SER A 168 5.14 -2.25 17.22
CA SER A 168 6.15 -1.23 17.01
C SER A 168 7.48 -1.92 17.26
N THR A 169 8.05 -2.54 16.22
CA THR A 169 9.49 -2.76 16.21
C THR A 169 10.06 -1.35 16.14
N VAL A 170 10.23 -0.73 17.31
CA VAL A 170 11.03 0.49 17.42
C VAL A 170 12.35 0.10 16.79
N PRO A 171 12.75 0.73 15.67
CA PRO A 171 14.04 0.43 15.07
C PRO A 171 15.09 0.58 16.16
N ALA A 172 16.04 -0.35 16.28
CA ALA A 172 17.10 -0.22 17.26
C ALA A 172 17.83 1.11 17.02
N ILE A 173 17.62 2.08 17.91
CA ILE A 173 18.21 3.42 17.80
C ILE A 173 19.62 3.33 18.35
N TRP A 174 20.61 3.76 17.56
CA TRP A 174 21.99 3.77 18.01
C TRP A 174 22.24 4.91 18.99
N ASN A 175 22.97 4.61 20.07
CA ASN A 175 23.55 5.64 20.92
C ASN A 175 24.83 6.22 20.29
N ALA A 176 25.35 7.32 20.87
CA ALA A 176 26.52 8.01 20.34
C ALA A 176 27.77 7.12 20.26
N GLN A 177 27.98 6.22 21.24
CA GLN A 177 29.11 5.29 21.22
C GLN A 177 29.00 4.26 20.09
N GLN A 178 27.81 3.70 19.87
CA GLN A 178 27.54 2.75 18.79
C GLN A 178 27.74 3.40 17.41
N LEU A 179 27.24 4.62 17.23
CA LEU A 179 27.45 5.41 16.02
C LEU A 179 28.94 5.71 15.79
N GLY A 180 29.68 6.10 16.84
CA GLY A 180 31.12 6.34 16.77
C GLY A 180 31.91 5.10 16.34
N ARG A 181 31.60 3.93 16.92
CA ARG A 181 32.21 2.64 16.51
C ARG A 181 31.91 2.31 15.05
N PHE A 182 30.67 2.54 14.60
CA PHE A 182 30.29 2.34 13.21
C PHE A 182 31.08 3.25 12.25
N LEU A 183 31.17 4.56 12.55
CA LEU A 183 31.90 5.51 11.72
C LEU A 183 33.40 5.20 11.67
N ALA A 184 34.01 4.80 12.79
CA ALA A 184 35.40 4.38 12.83
C ALA A 184 35.66 3.15 11.92
N ALA A 185 34.79 2.15 11.98
CA ALA A 185 34.88 0.96 11.13
C ALA A 185 34.63 1.29 9.63
N ALA A 186 33.75 2.26 9.35
CA ALA A 186 33.43 2.69 7.99
C ALA A 186 34.46 3.65 7.36
N SER A 187 35.47 4.11 8.13
CA SER A 187 36.44 5.14 7.72
C SER A 187 37.15 4.89 6.38
N ARG A 188 37.41 3.61 6.05
CA ARG A 188 38.09 3.21 4.81
C ARG A 188 37.15 2.99 3.63
N LEU A 189 35.84 3.07 3.83
CA LEU A 189 34.87 2.88 2.76
C LEU A 189 34.75 4.17 1.95
N ARG A 190 34.65 4.03 0.62
CA ARG A 190 34.38 5.16 -0.29
C ARG A 190 33.14 5.97 0.10
N LEU A 191 32.15 5.32 0.72
CA LEU A 191 30.90 5.94 1.18
C LEU A 191 31.03 6.69 2.52
N TYR A 192 32.20 6.68 3.17
CA TYR A 192 32.40 7.29 4.47
C TYR A 192 31.94 8.76 4.53
N PRO A 193 32.28 9.66 3.58
CA PRO A 193 31.80 11.05 3.64
C PRO A 193 30.27 11.16 3.62
N ALA A 194 29.59 10.30 2.87
CA ALA A 194 28.13 10.29 2.80
C ALA A 194 27.49 9.76 4.10
N LEU A 195 28.06 8.71 4.70
CA LEU A 195 27.61 8.16 5.98
C LEU A 195 27.84 9.15 7.13
N HIS A 196 29.01 9.79 7.16
CA HIS A 196 29.37 10.79 8.15
C HIS A 196 28.46 12.02 8.05
N LEU A 197 28.16 12.48 6.83
CA LEU A 197 27.21 13.57 6.61
C LEU A 197 25.81 13.21 7.09
N ALA A 198 25.28 12.03 6.71
CA ALA A 198 23.96 11.58 7.13
C ALA A 198 23.80 11.51 8.66
N ALA A 199 24.85 11.04 9.35
CA ALA A 199 24.88 10.94 10.80
C ALA A 199 24.77 12.30 11.51
N HIS A 200 25.37 13.36 10.95
CA HIS A 200 25.41 14.69 11.56
C HIS A 200 24.25 15.60 11.11
N SER A 201 23.71 15.39 9.91
CA SER A 201 22.65 16.23 9.36
C SER A 201 21.23 15.67 9.55
N GLY A 202 21.11 14.37 9.86
CA GLY A 202 19.82 13.68 9.91
C GLY A 202 19.12 13.55 8.55
N MET A 203 19.83 13.81 7.45
CA MET A 203 19.29 13.75 6.09
C MET A 203 18.83 12.33 5.73
N ARG A 204 17.76 12.23 4.94
CA ARG A 204 17.33 10.93 4.41
C ARG A 204 18.34 10.43 3.37
N ARG A 205 18.51 9.12 3.24
CA ARG A 205 19.44 8.50 2.28
C ARG A 205 19.32 9.06 0.85
N GLY A 206 18.10 9.27 0.36
CA GLY A 206 17.87 9.83 -0.99
C GLY A 206 18.29 11.29 -1.13
N GLU A 207 18.26 12.05 -0.04
CA GLU A 207 18.70 13.45 0.02
C GLU A 207 20.22 13.52 -0.04
N VAL A 208 20.91 12.65 0.72
CA VAL A 208 22.37 12.52 0.67
C VAL A 208 22.85 12.13 -0.73
N ALA A 209 22.18 11.16 -1.36
CA ALA A 209 22.49 10.76 -2.74
C ALA A 209 22.13 11.82 -3.79
N GLY A 210 21.26 12.78 -3.46
CA GLY A 210 20.82 13.85 -4.35
C GLY A 210 21.63 15.14 -4.23
N LEU A 211 22.61 15.19 -3.32
CA LEU A 211 23.52 16.32 -3.18
C LEU A 211 24.35 16.50 -4.46
N ASN A 212 24.41 17.75 -4.94
CA ASN A 212 25.23 18.13 -6.09
C ASN A 212 26.19 19.25 -5.67
N TRP A 213 27.43 19.17 -6.14
CA TRP A 213 28.52 20.10 -5.83
C TRP A 213 28.27 21.52 -6.38
N GLY A 214 27.35 21.67 -7.35
CA GLY A 214 27.05 22.94 -8.02
C GLY A 214 26.29 23.99 -7.19
N ARG A 215 26.19 23.87 -5.85
CA ARG A 215 25.68 24.95 -5.00
C ARG A 215 26.68 25.22 -3.87
N PRO A 216 27.44 26.33 -3.90
CA PRO A 216 28.26 26.73 -2.76
C PRO A 216 27.32 27.20 -1.65
N ARG A 217 27.03 26.34 -0.67
CA ARG A 217 26.40 26.76 0.58
C ARG A 217 27.46 26.83 1.64
N HIS A 218 28.06 28.01 1.79
CA HIS A 218 28.95 28.27 2.92
C HIS A 218 28.16 28.10 4.22
N ARG A 219 28.66 27.21 5.07
CA ARG A 219 28.38 27.03 6.51
C ARG A 219 27.09 26.38 7.01
N ARG A 220 26.01 26.19 6.23
CA ARG A 220 24.86 25.41 6.72
C ARG A 220 24.02 24.81 5.59
N ILE A 221 23.67 23.53 5.68
CA ILE A 221 22.68 22.92 4.77
C ILE A 221 21.30 23.35 5.25
N GLU A 222 20.81 24.48 4.76
CA GLU A 222 19.53 25.06 5.21
C GLU A 222 18.30 24.51 4.47
N SER A 223 18.49 23.88 3.30
CA SER A 223 17.41 23.20 2.57
C SER A 223 17.96 22.08 1.69
N VAL A 224 17.23 20.97 1.64
CA VAL A 224 17.45 19.93 0.64
C VAL A 224 16.37 20.06 -0.41
N ASP A 225 16.75 20.42 -1.63
CA ASP A 225 15.79 20.68 -2.71
C ASP A 225 15.52 19.43 -3.58
N ARG A 226 16.29 18.34 -3.39
CA ARG A 226 16.26 17.14 -4.24
C ARG A 226 16.48 15.85 -3.46
N ALA A 227 15.76 14.80 -3.85
CA ALA A 227 15.97 13.43 -3.38
C ALA A 227 16.04 12.47 -4.58
N VAL A 228 16.99 11.53 -4.54
CA VAL A 228 17.15 10.46 -5.53
C VAL A 228 16.46 9.20 -5.02
N THR A 229 15.57 8.64 -5.84
CA THR A 229 14.95 7.33 -5.63
C THR A 229 15.58 6.29 -6.56
N ALA A 230 16.05 5.18 -6.00
CA ALA A 230 16.51 4.04 -6.77
C ALA A 230 15.31 3.31 -7.39
N SER A 231 15.36 3.07 -8.70
CA SER A 231 14.46 2.14 -9.40
C SER A 231 15.22 0.82 -9.56
N HIS A 232 14.54 -0.34 -9.44
CA HIS A 232 15.16 -1.68 -9.58
C HIS A 232 15.67 -1.99 -11.01
N ASP A 233 15.52 -1.05 -11.95
CA ASP A 233 15.86 -1.13 -13.37
C ASP A 233 17.24 -0.51 -13.68
N GLY A 234 18.12 -0.33 -12.68
CA GLY A 234 19.45 0.30 -12.86
C GLY A 234 19.43 1.79 -13.29
N SER A 235 18.27 2.34 -13.66
CA SER A 235 18.12 3.72 -14.12
C SER A 235 17.88 4.68 -12.96
N HIS A 236 18.91 5.45 -12.62
CA HIS A 236 18.82 6.57 -11.69
C HIS A 236 18.28 7.81 -12.43
N ARG A 237 17.12 8.35 -12.03
CA ARG A 237 16.62 9.63 -12.57
C ARG A 237 16.48 10.68 -11.49
N ARG A 238 16.96 11.88 -11.81
CA ARG A 238 16.97 13.08 -10.96
C ARG A 238 15.56 13.68 -10.94
N ARG A 239 15.02 13.98 -9.75
CA ARG A 239 13.86 14.87 -9.59
C ARG A 239 14.35 16.24 -9.17
N SER A 240 14.05 17.25 -9.98
CA SER A 240 14.10 18.66 -9.58
C SER A 240 12.69 19.08 -9.17
N ARG A 241 12.55 20.01 -8.22
CA ARG A 241 11.38 20.90 -8.22
C ARG A 241 11.38 21.62 -9.57
N GLU A 242 10.29 21.52 -10.31
CA GLU A 242 10.10 22.23 -11.58
C GLU A 242 10.21 23.74 -11.37
N ASP A 243 10.83 24.44 -12.33
CA ASP A 243 10.90 25.90 -12.38
C ASP A 243 9.49 26.51 -12.50
N PRO A 244 9.20 27.62 -11.81
CA PRO A 244 7.91 28.31 -11.90
C PRO A 244 7.87 29.21 -13.14
N HIS A 245 7.91 28.65 -14.35
CA HIS A 245 7.67 29.41 -15.58
C HIS A 245 6.64 28.72 -16.48
N GLN A 246 5.41 28.63 -15.98
CA GLN A 246 4.22 28.71 -16.82
C GLN A 246 3.06 29.26 -15.98
N PRO A 247 2.54 30.46 -16.28
CA PRO A 247 1.40 30.98 -15.54
C PRO A 247 0.16 30.11 -15.85
N PRO A 248 -0.67 29.79 -14.85
CA PRO A 248 -1.90 29.05 -15.08
C PRO A 248 -2.89 29.89 -15.91
N PRO A 249 -3.76 29.27 -16.73
CA PRO A 249 -4.79 29.99 -17.47
C PRO A 249 -5.75 30.71 -16.48
N ASN A 250 -6.02 31.96 -16.81
CA ASN A 250 -6.78 32.93 -16.02
C ASN A 250 -8.15 32.34 -15.57
N ARG A 251 -8.34 32.15 -14.26
CA ARG A 251 -9.66 31.90 -13.67
C ARG A 251 -10.14 33.17 -12.97
N PRO A 252 -11.37 33.65 -13.20
CA PRO A 252 -11.90 34.82 -12.52
C PRO A 252 -12.06 34.53 -11.02
N ARG A 253 -11.63 35.49 -10.19
CA ARG A 253 -11.69 35.40 -8.71
C ARG A 253 -13.16 35.50 -8.23
N PRO A 254 -13.61 34.65 -7.30
CA PRO A 254 -14.88 34.89 -6.61
C PRO A 254 -14.73 36.07 -5.64
N GLN A 255 -15.72 36.97 -5.66
CA GLN A 255 -15.79 38.15 -4.80
C GLN A 255 -15.88 37.71 -3.33
N ARG A 256 -14.99 38.26 -2.49
CA ARG A 256 -15.01 38.07 -1.04
C ARG A 256 -16.26 38.71 -0.45
N ARG A 257 -17.20 37.89 0.05
CA ARG A 257 -18.19 38.36 1.03
C ARG A 257 -17.46 38.62 2.36
N ARG A 258 -17.69 39.80 2.94
CA ARG A 258 -17.15 40.21 4.25
C ARG A 258 -17.69 39.26 5.34
N ALA A 259 -16.79 38.71 6.15
CA ALA A 259 -17.14 37.97 7.37
C ALA A 259 -17.32 38.95 8.54
N ALA A 260 -18.33 38.71 9.37
CA ALA A 260 -18.61 39.42 10.62
C ALA A 260 -17.59 39.07 11.72
N PRO A 261 -17.39 39.93 12.74
CA PRO A 261 -16.33 39.75 13.74
C PRO A 261 -16.70 38.68 14.78
N ALA A 262 -15.71 37.84 15.13
CA ALA A 262 -15.80 36.84 16.19
C ALA A 262 -15.36 37.45 17.54
N VAL A 263 -16.19 37.21 18.57
CA VAL A 263 -15.96 37.57 19.97
C VAL A 263 -14.89 36.66 20.59
N ALA A 264 -13.92 37.26 21.27
CA ALA A 264 -12.83 36.57 21.96
C ALA A 264 -13.27 36.03 23.33
N THR A 265 -12.90 34.80 23.67
CA THR A 265 -12.93 34.25 25.03
C THR A 265 -11.49 33.85 25.43
N PRO A 266 -11.03 34.13 26.66
CA PRO A 266 -9.65 33.86 27.04
C PRO A 266 -9.47 32.41 27.53
N PHE A 267 -8.50 31.69 26.96
CA PHE A 267 -8.02 30.40 27.45
C PHE A 267 -6.79 30.61 28.35
N GLY A 268 -6.91 30.21 29.62
CA GLY A 268 -5.83 30.29 30.62
C GLY A 268 -4.72 29.26 30.39
N HIS A 269 -3.47 29.73 30.47
CA HIS A 269 -2.28 28.89 30.49
C HIS A 269 -2.10 28.23 31.87
N ARG A 270 -2.09 26.89 31.93
CA ARG A 270 -1.48 26.15 33.04
C ARG A 270 -0.06 25.75 32.64
N ARG A 271 0.92 26.20 33.45
CA ARG A 271 2.29 25.70 33.42
C ARG A 271 2.29 24.26 33.95
N CYS A 272 2.92 23.34 33.23
CA CYS A 272 3.25 22.02 33.75
C CYS A 272 4.70 22.04 34.19
N ASP A 273 4.92 21.89 35.49
CA ASP A 273 6.24 21.69 36.10
C ASP A 273 6.79 20.32 35.73
N ALA A 274 8.04 20.31 35.25
CA ALA A 274 8.80 19.09 35.00
C ALA A 274 9.37 18.56 36.32
N ARG A 275 8.84 17.44 36.81
CA ARG A 275 9.53 16.61 37.81
C ARG A 275 10.37 15.56 37.09
N ALA A 276 11.68 15.60 37.33
CA ALA A 276 12.60 14.53 36.98
C ALA A 276 12.24 13.27 37.77
N VAL A 277 12.12 12.14 37.08
CA VAL A 277 12.05 10.81 37.69
C VAL A 277 13.26 10.05 37.19
N ASP A 278 14.20 9.83 38.11
CA ASP A 278 15.27 8.85 37.97
C ASP A 278 14.64 7.46 37.81
N THR A 279 14.97 6.77 36.72
CA THR A 279 14.78 5.33 36.62
C THR A 279 16.03 4.72 36.01
N ASP A 280 16.75 4.01 36.87
CA ASP A 280 17.79 3.04 36.54
C ASP A 280 17.33 2.08 35.44
N VAL A 281 18.13 1.99 34.38
CA VAL A 281 17.96 1.00 33.32
C VAL A 281 18.97 -0.14 33.56
N PRO A 282 18.53 -1.40 33.77
CA PRO A 282 19.44 -2.50 33.98
C PRO A 282 20.21 -2.84 32.70
N GLN A 283 21.53 -2.95 32.83
CA GLN A 283 22.42 -3.41 31.78
C GLN A 283 22.27 -4.93 31.59
N HIS A 284 21.91 -5.37 30.39
CA HIS A 284 22.09 -6.76 29.95
C HIS A 284 23.24 -6.86 28.94
N PRO A 285 23.99 -7.99 28.92
CA PRO A 285 25.30 -8.08 28.28
C PRO A 285 25.23 -8.29 26.76
N ALA A 286 26.37 -8.04 26.13
CA ALA A 286 26.64 -8.02 24.69
C ALA A 286 26.26 -9.30 23.93
N PRO A 287 26.13 -9.20 22.59
CA PRO A 287 26.85 -10.17 21.78
C PRO A 287 27.59 -9.54 20.58
N ASP A 288 28.85 -9.96 20.43
CA ASP A 288 29.81 -9.69 19.35
C ASP A 288 29.41 -10.24 17.95
N ALA A 289 28.12 -10.36 17.65
CA ALA A 289 27.65 -11.00 16.41
C ALA A 289 27.30 -10.02 15.26
N VAL A 290 27.20 -8.71 15.52
CA VAL A 290 26.68 -7.75 14.52
C VAL A 290 27.75 -7.27 13.53
N ALA A 291 29.04 -7.33 13.89
CA ALA A 291 30.15 -6.90 13.02
C ALA A 291 30.43 -7.88 11.87
N GLY A 292 30.16 -9.18 12.06
CA GLY A 292 30.42 -10.21 11.05
C GLY A 292 29.45 -10.18 9.86
N VAL A 293 28.20 -9.79 10.07
CA VAL A 293 27.13 -9.91 9.05
C VAL A 293 27.25 -8.84 7.96
N VAL A 294 27.74 -7.63 8.28
CA VAL A 294 27.89 -6.54 7.29
C VAL A 294 29.15 -6.72 6.43
N LEU A 295 30.23 -7.29 6.97
CA LEU A 295 31.45 -7.58 6.21
C LEU A 295 31.29 -8.78 5.25
N ALA A 296 30.43 -9.75 5.58
CA ALA A 296 30.16 -10.89 4.70
C ALA A 296 29.36 -10.48 3.44
N ALA A 297 28.39 -9.57 3.57
CA ALA A 297 27.55 -9.14 2.44
C ALA A 297 28.31 -8.35 1.36
N VAL A 298 29.45 -7.73 1.69
CA VAL A 298 30.28 -6.98 0.73
C VAL A 298 31.31 -7.87 0.02
N ARG A 299 31.65 -9.05 0.58
CA ARG A 299 32.62 -9.99 -0.04
C ARG A 299 31.98 -11.00 -0.99
N SER A 300 30.67 -11.24 -0.91
CA SER A 300 29.98 -12.21 -1.77
C SER A 300 29.71 -11.71 -3.20
N ASP A 301 29.90 -10.42 -3.49
CA ASP A 301 29.62 -9.80 -4.80
C ASP A 301 30.85 -9.79 -5.75
N HIS A 302 31.92 -10.52 -5.42
CA HIS A 302 33.17 -10.57 -6.20
C HIS A 302 33.62 -11.97 -6.63
N ARG A 303 32.71 -12.95 -6.63
CA ARG A 303 32.97 -14.25 -7.28
C ARG A 303 31.75 -14.70 -8.05
N HIS A 304 31.53 -14.17 -9.25
CA HIS A 304 30.77 -14.80 -10.33
C HIS A 304 31.07 -13.99 -11.61
N ASP A 305 32.28 -14.13 -12.16
CA ASP A 305 32.45 -14.11 -13.64
C ASP A 305 33.87 -14.56 -14.03
N ARG A 306 34.10 -15.86 -14.12
CA ARG A 306 35.10 -16.50 -15.01
C ARG A 306 34.70 -17.98 -15.15
N SER A 307 33.86 -18.27 -16.14
CA SER A 307 33.72 -19.62 -16.68
C SER A 307 34.76 -19.80 -17.79
N PRO A 308 35.41 -20.98 -17.90
CA PRO A 308 36.50 -21.21 -18.85
C PRO A 308 35.96 -21.39 -20.28
N ALA A 309 36.76 -20.99 -21.26
CA ALA A 309 36.51 -21.21 -22.67
C ALA A 309 36.71 -22.71 -23.01
N ASP A 310 35.70 -23.32 -23.62
CA ASP A 310 35.84 -24.62 -24.29
C ASP A 310 36.16 -24.44 -25.78
N PRO A 311 36.95 -25.35 -26.38
CA PRO A 311 37.50 -25.20 -27.73
C PRO A 311 36.49 -25.59 -28.83
N VAL A 312 36.55 -24.86 -29.94
CA VAL A 312 35.78 -25.10 -31.17
C VAL A 312 36.27 -26.39 -31.86
N PRO A 313 35.38 -27.31 -32.27
CA PRO A 313 35.79 -28.43 -33.11
C PRO A 313 35.96 -27.98 -34.56
N ARG A 314 37.14 -28.25 -35.14
CA ARG A 314 37.34 -28.21 -36.59
C ARG A 314 36.57 -29.37 -37.22
N LEU A 315 35.67 -29.05 -38.15
CA LEU A 315 35.21 -30.00 -39.16
C LEU A 315 36.06 -29.78 -40.43
N ALA A 316 36.28 -30.90 -41.11
CA ALA A 316 37.12 -31.10 -42.30
C ALA A 316 36.77 -30.17 -43.48
#